data_AF-A0A9W4T0P3-F1
#
_entry.id   AF-A0A9W4T0P3-F1
#
_cell.length_a   1.000
_cell.length_b   1.000
_cell.length_c   1.000
_cell.angle_alpha   90.00
_cell.angle_beta   90.00
_cell.angle_gamma   90.00
#
_symmetry.space_group_name_H-M   'P 1'
#
loop_
_entity.id
_entity.type
_entity.pdbx_description
1 polymer ?
#
loop_
_entity_poly.entity_id
_entity_poly.type
_entity_poly.pdbx_seq_one_letter_code
_entity_poly.pdbx_strand_id
1 'polypeptide(L)'
;MTEKRLFKEMLYALGNLMIESENSNFYVQTFLSGTASQDVTNSFKATDYSFEFVKCPLLSNKSIIENFNYFAEKGGDKKKLWMCNTKFLQLLYDTGGLLRALETVLDKCFKRGRFFLKLQDKNFTLFDDIFHVVINTLVNKYKLDKFIMKNREASCQQLYHCIGAIPVQLDTKLDSECTVTVEDLKRDGFLILRNPGPNTYFIEMPFYFIYIYNIWLNTIPTTIHKMFQPESQMAWDTWEKFVANYEVFRNNILVELEKHKDGISLKEFYRGAIGKVSVLNIWVRLEKLELFMDLDGLVIVNGYSAPFADVFLLRKIIPESRNLLIAFQQKWYITSQKFTIDDAVKECNKNKNAYKDVKDDNLRKFLEEAHIVTVIFTSRPFKGNPKDLPDDCLIISKENFNQYFGPLFALRLTFDIINDLNINSAEPNQIANVIKGAEEVISKAIYENRPYKSATEVIEKVVEKNSTCRSYLEDIRTQLENCSYTPYSFLDNEQDSMILDDNVIEMDVNLQD
;
A
#
# COMPACT_ATOMS: atom_id res chain seq x y z
N MET A 1 20.34 -9.48 -39.82
CA MET A 1 18.92 -9.23 -40.21
C MET A 1 18.34 -8.35 -39.11
N THR A 2 17.91 -7.13 -39.41
CA THR A 2 17.33 -6.23 -38.40
C THR A 2 16.00 -6.83 -37.88
N GLU A 3 15.71 -6.71 -36.59
CA GLU A 3 14.49 -7.27 -35.95
C GLU A 3 13.21 -6.86 -36.69
N LYS A 4 13.16 -5.63 -37.21
CA LYS A 4 12.06 -5.11 -38.04
C LYS A 4 11.81 -5.91 -39.32
N ARG A 5 12.87 -6.47 -39.94
CA ARG A 5 12.77 -7.27 -41.16
C ARG A 5 12.27 -8.68 -40.88
N LEU A 6 12.76 -9.30 -39.80
CA LEU A 6 12.32 -10.64 -39.38
C LEU A 6 10.84 -10.64 -39.01
N PHE A 7 10.39 -9.64 -38.24
CA PHE A 7 8.99 -9.50 -37.85
C PHE A 7 8.06 -9.32 -39.05
N LYS A 8 8.45 -8.45 -40.00
CA LYS A 8 7.70 -8.23 -41.24
C LYS A 8 7.62 -9.49 -42.10
N GLU A 9 8.69 -10.26 -42.19
CA GLU A 9 8.72 -11.52 -42.95
C GLU A 9 7.90 -12.64 -42.27
N MET A 10 7.94 -12.75 -40.94
CA MET A 10 7.06 -13.67 -40.18
C MET A 10 5.59 -13.34 -40.42
N LEU A 11 5.24 -12.06 -40.39
CA LEU A 11 3.88 -11.58 -40.63
C LEU A 11 3.38 -11.87 -42.05
N TYR A 12 4.20 -11.64 -43.08
CA TYR A 12 3.81 -11.97 -44.46
C TYR A 12 3.62 -13.47 -44.66
N ALA A 13 4.47 -14.29 -44.05
CA ALA A 13 4.34 -15.75 -44.13
C ALA A 13 3.07 -16.24 -43.41
N LEU A 14 2.79 -15.72 -42.22
CA LEU A 14 1.61 -16.09 -41.44
C LEU A 14 0.32 -15.53 -42.06
N GLY A 15 0.34 -14.30 -42.58
CA GLY A 15 -0.83 -13.65 -43.18
C GLY A 15 -1.42 -14.44 -44.35
N ASN A 16 -0.57 -15.05 -45.19
CA ASN A 16 -1.05 -15.91 -46.28
C ASN A 16 -1.75 -17.18 -45.77
N LEU A 17 -1.30 -17.76 -44.65
CA LEU A 17 -1.96 -18.91 -44.02
C LEU A 17 -3.30 -18.53 -43.35
N MET A 18 -3.50 -17.25 -43.03
CA MET A 18 -4.74 -16.75 -42.40
C MET A 18 -5.87 -16.52 -43.40
N ILE A 19 -5.55 -16.25 -44.68
CA ILE A 19 -6.54 -15.99 -45.75
C ILE A 19 -7.29 -17.27 -46.16
N GLU A 20 -6.67 -18.45 -45.97
CA GLU A 20 -7.23 -19.73 -46.41
C GLU A 20 -8.25 -20.36 -45.45
N SER A 21 -8.54 -19.73 -44.30
CA SER A 21 -9.51 -20.29 -43.34
C SER A 21 -10.95 -19.94 -43.71
N GLU A 22 -11.81 -20.95 -43.88
CA GLU A 22 -13.21 -20.81 -44.32
C GLU A 22 -14.14 -20.10 -43.30
N ASN A 23 -13.62 -19.65 -42.15
CA ASN A 23 -14.41 -18.97 -41.12
C ASN A 23 -13.73 -17.72 -40.54
N SER A 24 -14.31 -16.58 -40.93
CA SER A 24 -14.54 -15.37 -40.14
C SER A 24 -13.45 -14.29 -40.04
N ASN A 25 -13.94 -13.05 -40.07
CA ASN A 25 -13.26 -11.76 -40.21
C ASN A 25 -12.22 -11.37 -39.14
N PHE A 26 -11.78 -12.30 -38.28
CA PHE A 26 -10.89 -12.02 -37.14
C PHE A 26 -9.94 -13.19 -36.86
N TYR A 27 -8.66 -12.89 -36.59
CA TYR A 27 -7.65 -13.88 -36.18
C TYR A 27 -6.79 -13.33 -35.02
N VAL A 28 -6.51 -14.16 -34.02
CA VAL A 28 -5.67 -13.80 -32.86
C VAL A 28 -4.25 -14.34 -33.07
N GLN A 29 -3.34 -13.47 -33.51
CA GLN A 29 -1.91 -13.80 -33.56
C GLN A 29 -1.28 -13.48 -32.20
N THR A 30 -0.81 -14.50 -31.47
CA THR A 30 -0.07 -14.32 -30.23
C THR A 30 1.33 -13.78 -30.51
N PHE A 31 1.50 -12.47 -30.42
CA PHE A 31 2.82 -11.88 -30.23
C PHE A 31 3.17 -11.96 -28.75
N LEU A 32 4.25 -12.67 -28.41
CA LEU A 32 4.87 -12.58 -27.08
C LEU A 32 5.53 -11.20 -26.94
N SER A 33 4.77 -10.11 -26.91
CA SER A 33 5.35 -8.78 -26.78
C SER A 33 4.62 -8.00 -25.69
N GLY A 34 5.18 -8.06 -24.48
CA GLY A 34 4.95 -7.05 -23.46
C GLY A 34 5.64 -5.72 -23.77
N THR A 35 6.42 -5.62 -24.86
CA THR A 35 7.35 -4.50 -25.09
C THR A 35 7.39 -3.90 -26.50
N ALA A 36 6.52 -4.32 -27.44
CA ALA A 36 6.62 -3.88 -28.84
C ALA A 36 5.30 -3.39 -29.46
N SER A 37 4.27 -3.01 -28.69
CA SER A 37 2.96 -2.70 -29.28
C SER A 37 3.00 -1.49 -30.24
N GLN A 38 3.83 -0.48 -29.95
CA GLN A 38 3.82 0.77 -30.71
C GLN A 38 4.68 0.73 -31.98
N ASP A 39 5.84 0.07 -31.97
CA ASP A 39 6.64 -0.15 -33.20
C ASP A 39 5.86 -0.97 -34.23
N VAL A 40 5.07 -1.93 -33.74
CA VAL A 40 4.09 -2.66 -34.55
C VAL A 40 3.02 -1.68 -35.04
N THR A 41 2.33 -0.96 -34.15
CA THR A 41 1.28 0.01 -34.53
C THR A 41 1.73 1.03 -35.58
N ASN A 42 2.92 1.61 -35.41
CA ASN A 42 3.49 2.62 -36.31
C ASN A 42 3.92 2.03 -37.66
N SER A 43 4.37 0.78 -37.69
CA SER A 43 4.74 0.08 -38.94
C SER A 43 3.53 -0.40 -39.75
N PHE A 44 2.33 -0.35 -39.16
CA PHE A 44 1.08 -0.87 -39.73
C PHE A 44 0.10 0.21 -40.20
N LYS A 45 0.44 1.51 -40.12
CA LYS A 45 -0.35 2.53 -40.82
C LYS A 45 -0.22 2.33 -42.33
N ALA A 46 -1.27 1.71 -42.91
CA ALA A 46 -1.54 1.42 -44.32
C ALA A 46 -1.18 0.00 -44.83
N THR A 47 -2.01 -0.99 -44.49
CA THR A 47 -2.38 -2.14 -45.35
C THR A 47 -3.86 -2.51 -45.07
N ASP A 48 -4.46 -3.37 -45.91
CA ASP A 48 -5.88 -3.78 -45.88
C ASP A 48 -6.36 -4.52 -44.60
N TYR A 49 -5.61 -4.43 -43.50
CA TYR A 49 -5.87 -5.14 -42.24
C TYR A 49 -5.88 -4.16 -41.05
N SER A 50 -6.90 -4.27 -40.19
CA SER A 50 -6.93 -3.60 -38.88
C SER A 50 -6.41 -4.54 -37.79
N PHE A 51 -5.50 -4.06 -36.94
CA PHE A 51 -5.00 -4.79 -35.77
C PHE A 51 -5.45 -4.11 -34.49
N GLU A 52 -5.93 -4.89 -33.53
CA GLU A 52 -6.16 -4.45 -32.16
C GLU A 52 -5.32 -5.31 -31.20
N PHE A 53 -4.60 -4.67 -30.28
CA PHE A 53 -3.91 -5.39 -29.23
C PHE A 53 -4.90 -5.87 -28.19
N VAL A 54 -4.82 -7.15 -27.83
CA VAL A 54 -5.49 -7.65 -26.63
C VAL A 54 -4.87 -6.92 -25.44
N LYS A 55 -5.68 -6.07 -24.80
CA LYS A 55 -5.30 -5.49 -23.51
C LYS A 55 -5.22 -6.65 -22.52
N CYS A 56 -4.01 -6.96 -22.05
CA CYS A 56 -3.78 -7.89 -20.96
C CYS A 56 -3.65 -7.09 -19.65
N PRO A 57 -4.76 -6.78 -18.96
CA PRO A 57 -4.69 -6.06 -17.70
C PRO A 57 -3.99 -6.90 -16.62
N LEU A 58 -3.60 -6.25 -15.53
CA LEU A 58 -3.26 -6.94 -14.29
C LEU A 58 -4.45 -7.79 -13.83
N LEU A 59 -4.16 -8.90 -13.16
CA LEU A 59 -5.21 -9.70 -12.52
C LEU A 59 -5.80 -8.92 -11.35
N SER A 60 -7.12 -8.90 -11.24
CA SER A 60 -7.79 -8.39 -10.04
C SER A 60 -7.49 -9.26 -8.82
N ASN A 61 -7.71 -8.71 -7.63
CA ASN A 61 -7.61 -9.48 -6.39
C ASN A 61 -8.54 -10.69 -6.42
N LYS A 62 -9.78 -10.53 -6.89
CA LYS A 62 -10.70 -11.64 -7.18
C LYS A 62 -10.07 -12.73 -8.06
N SER A 63 -9.51 -12.36 -9.21
CA SER A 63 -8.89 -13.34 -10.11
C SER A 63 -7.68 -14.04 -9.49
N ILE A 64 -6.86 -13.34 -8.71
CA ILE A 64 -5.74 -13.97 -7.99
C ILE A 64 -6.26 -15.06 -7.03
N ILE A 65 -7.31 -14.74 -6.26
CA ILE A 65 -7.91 -15.67 -5.28
C ILE A 65 -8.59 -16.86 -5.98
N GLU A 66 -9.35 -16.63 -7.05
CA GLU A 66 -10.00 -17.70 -7.83
C GLU A 66 -8.98 -18.66 -8.46
N ASN A 67 -7.91 -18.12 -9.05
CA ASN A 67 -6.83 -18.94 -9.60
C ASN A 67 -6.17 -19.79 -8.51
N PHE A 68 -5.82 -19.21 -7.37
CA PHE A 68 -5.18 -19.97 -6.30
C PHE A 68 -6.14 -21.01 -5.69
N ASN A 69 -7.43 -20.68 -5.54
CA ASN A 69 -8.45 -21.61 -5.06
C ASN A 69 -8.52 -22.89 -5.88
N TYR A 70 -8.50 -22.78 -7.20
CA TYR A 70 -8.51 -23.93 -8.10
C TYR A 70 -7.34 -24.90 -7.79
N PHE A 71 -6.14 -24.37 -7.58
CA PHE A 71 -4.98 -25.20 -7.23
C PHE A 71 -5.05 -25.74 -5.80
N ALA A 72 -5.53 -24.95 -4.84
CA ALA A 72 -5.67 -25.35 -3.44
C ALA A 72 -6.67 -26.51 -3.27
N GLU A 73 -7.82 -26.45 -3.94
CA GLU A 73 -8.82 -27.52 -3.94
C GLU A 73 -8.26 -28.82 -4.52
N LYS A 74 -7.54 -28.74 -5.66
CA LYS A 74 -6.82 -29.89 -6.25
C LYS A 74 -5.68 -30.40 -5.36
N GLY A 75 -5.06 -29.51 -4.60
CA GLY A 75 -4.00 -29.80 -3.65
C GLY A 75 -4.45 -30.38 -2.31
N GLY A 76 -5.76 -30.57 -2.11
CA GLY A 76 -6.34 -31.19 -0.92
C GLY A 76 -6.91 -30.21 0.12
N ASP A 77 -6.81 -28.90 -0.08
CA ASP A 77 -7.40 -27.89 0.81
C ASP A 77 -8.85 -27.57 0.44
N LYS A 78 -9.73 -28.57 0.56
CA LYS A 78 -11.17 -28.42 0.25
C LYS A 78 -11.90 -27.42 1.14
N LYS A 79 -11.36 -27.14 2.33
CA LYS A 79 -11.93 -26.21 3.32
C LYS A 79 -11.45 -24.77 3.11
N LYS A 80 -10.55 -24.52 2.16
CA LYS A 80 -10.01 -23.18 1.84
C LYS A 80 -9.33 -22.54 3.05
N LEU A 81 -8.68 -23.35 3.89
CA LEU A 81 -8.01 -22.88 5.11
C LEU A 81 -6.81 -21.99 4.79
N TRP A 82 -6.23 -22.12 3.59
CA TRP A 82 -5.19 -21.23 3.10
C TRP A 82 -5.56 -19.74 3.18
N MET A 83 -6.86 -19.40 3.05
CA MET A 83 -7.35 -18.02 3.14
C MET A 83 -7.25 -17.42 4.55
N CYS A 84 -7.01 -18.23 5.57
CA CYS A 84 -6.74 -17.75 6.93
C CYS A 84 -5.27 -17.32 7.11
N ASN A 85 -4.39 -17.64 6.15
CA ASN A 85 -2.97 -17.32 6.21
C ASN A 85 -2.70 -15.92 5.62
N THR A 86 -2.68 -14.90 6.48
CA THR A 86 -2.49 -13.49 6.08
C THR A 86 -1.15 -13.25 5.39
N LYS A 87 -0.08 -13.89 5.86
CA LYS A 87 1.26 -13.77 5.28
C LYS A 87 1.29 -14.24 3.83
N PHE A 88 0.59 -15.34 3.54
CA PHE A 88 0.49 -15.85 2.18
C PHE A 88 -0.44 -15.00 1.31
N LEU A 89 -1.57 -14.53 1.85
CA LEU A 89 -2.44 -13.59 1.15
C LEU A 89 -1.67 -12.32 0.76
N GLN A 90 -0.86 -11.79 1.69
CA GLN A 90 -0.02 -10.63 1.44
C GLN A 90 0.96 -10.90 0.29
N LEU A 91 1.62 -12.06 0.28
CA LEU A 91 2.52 -12.46 -0.81
C LEU A 91 1.82 -12.50 -2.17
N LEU A 92 0.56 -12.95 -2.22
CA LEU A 92 -0.25 -12.94 -3.44
C LEU A 92 -0.62 -11.51 -3.86
N TYR A 93 -1.05 -10.67 -2.93
CA TYR A 93 -1.44 -9.29 -3.23
C TYR A 93 -0.27 -8.37 -3.55
N ASP A 94 0.92 -8.65 -3.01
CA ASP A 94 2.16 -7.94 -3.35
C ASP A 94 2.51 -8.05 -4.84
N THR A 95 1.98 -9.08 -5.53
CA THR A 95 2.12 -9.21 -6.98
C THR A 95 1.40 -8.10 -7.74
N GLY A 96 0.43 -7.41 -7.12
CA GLY A 96 -0.40 -6.39 -7.77
C GLY A 96 -1.08 -6.91 -9.03
N GLY A 97 -1.35 -8.22 -9.13
CA GLY A 97 -1.91 -8.83 -10.33
C GLY A 97 -0.93 -9.02 -11.49
N LEU A 98 0.36 -8.72 -11.31
CA LEU A 98 1.38 -8.93 -12.32
C LEU A 98 1.58 -10.44 -12.54
N LEU A 99 1.14 -10.94 -13.70
CA LEU A 99 1.14 -12.37 -14.02
C LEU A 99 2.50 -13.02 -13.76
N ARG A 100 3.61 -12.35 -14.12
CA ARG A 100 4.94 -12.95 -13.95
C ARG A 100 5.36 -13.05 -12.48
N ALA A 101 4.96 -12.08 -11.64
CA ALA A 101 5.20 -12.15 -10.21
C ALA A 101 4.38 -13.31 -9.61
N LEU A 102 3.09 -13.38 -9.94
CA LEU A 102 2.20 -14.44 -9.49
C LEU A 102 2.68 -15.83 -9.94
N GLU A 103 3.02 -16.01 -11.22
CA GLU A 103 3.58 -17.25 -11.75
C GLU A 103 4.81 -17.71 -10.94
N THR A 104 5.69 -16.77 -10.58
CA THR A 104 6.90 -17.07 -9.81
C THR A 104 6.57 -17.49 -8.38
N VAL A 105 5.60 -16.83 -7.73
CA VAL A 105 5.06 -17.23 -6.42
C VAL A 105 4.53 -18.66 -6.51
N LEU A 106 3.63 -18.93 -7.47
CA LEU A 106 3.00 -20.24 -7.63
C LEU A 106 4.01 -21.35 -7.94
N ASP A 107 4.96 -21.11 -8.85
CA ASP A 107 6.02 -22.07 -9.17
C ASP A 107 6.83 -22.46 -7.92
N LYS A 108 7.19 -21.47 -7.09
CA LYS A 108 7.95 -21.72 -5.86
C LYS A 108 7.13 -22.41 -4.78
N CYS A 109 5.83 -22.13 -4.70
CA CYS A 109 4.90 -22.82 -3.83
C CYS A 109 4.73 -24.29 -4.26
N PHE A 110 4.42 -24.54 -5.53
CA PHE A 110 4.02 -25.87 -6.02
C PHE A 110 5.19 -26.85 -6.17
N LYS A 111 6.42 -26.34 -6.36
CA LYS A 111 7.63 -27.18 -6.29
C LYS A 111 7.87 -27.78 -4.90
N ARG A 112 7.18 -27.31 -3.87
CA ARG A 112 7.36 -27.79 -2.50
C ARG A 112 6.29 -28.83 -2.17
N GLY A 113 6.76 -30.04 -1.84
CA GLY A 113 5.88 -31.14 -1.46
C GLY A 113 5.00 -30.77 -0.26
N ARG A 114 3.70 -31.09 -0.37
CA ARG A 114 2.67 -30.83 0.67
C ARG A 114 2.48 -29.35 1.03
N PHE A 115 2.80 -28.42 0.12
CA PHE A 115 2.66 -26.97 0.37
C PHE A 115 1.30 -26.58 0.95
N PHE A 116 0.19 -27.03 0.33
CA PHE A 116 -1.17 -26.68 0.78
C PHE A 116 -1.49 -27.17 2.19
N LEU A 117 -0.98 -28.34 2.60
CA LEU A 117 -1.16 -28.85 3.96
C LEU A 117 -0.34 -28.02 4.96
N LYS A 118 0.89 -27.63 4.59
CA LYS A 118 1.74 -26.80 5.43
C LYS A 118 1.22 -25.38 5.57
N LEU A 119 0.52 -24.86 4.57
CA LEU A 119 -0.04 -23.52 4.58
C LEU A 119 -1.11 -23.32 5.67
N GLN A 120 -1.70 -24.42 6.14
CA GLN A 120 -2.66 -24.47 7.25
C GLN A 120 -1.96 -24.36 8.62
N ASP A 121 -0.64 -24.58 8.68
CA ASP A 121 0.15 -24.42 9.90
C ASP A 121 0.48 -22.94 10.13
N LYS A 122 0.12 -22.42 11.31
CA LYS A 122 0.41 -21.03 11.70
C LYS A 122 1.90 -20.72 11.79
N ASN A 123 2.71 -21.73 12.07
CA ASN A 123 4.15 -21.57 12.22
C ASN A 123 4.90 -21.78 10.91
N PHE A 124 4.20 -21.89 9.78
CA PHE A 124 4.84 -22.04 8.48
C PHE A 124 5.60 -20.76 8.10
N THR A 125 6.93 -20.87 8.06
CA THR A 125 7.87 -19.81 7.67
C THR A 125 8.58 -20.22 6.37
N LEU A 126 8.34 -19.46 5.30
CA LEU A 126 9.00 -19.58 4.00
C LEU A 126 8.69 -18.42 3.04
N PHE A 127 7.90 -17.45 3.49
CA PHE A 127 7.33 -16.44 2.61
C PHE A 127 8.41 -15.44 2.17
N ASP A 128 9.38 -15.16 3.03
CA ASP A 128 10.52 -14.31 2.72
C ASP A 128 11.39 -14.92 1.61
N ASP A 129 11.64 -16.23 1.65
CA ASP A 129 12.36 -16.93 0.58
C ASP A 129 11.64 -16.82 -0.75
N ILE A 130 10.31 -16.98 -0.76
CA ILE A 130 9.52 -16.81 -2.00
C ILE A 130 9.61 -15.37 -2.47
N PHE A 131 9.46 -14.42 -1.55
CA PHE A 131 9.52 -12.98 -1.81
C PHE A 131 10.84 -12.60 -2.49
N HIS A 132 11.98 -13.05 -1.97
CA HIS A 132 13.31 -12.82 -2.56
C HIS A 132 13.48 -13.47 -3.94
N VAL A 133 12.93 -14.66 -4.15
CA VAL A 133 12.97 -15.29 -5.48
C VAL A 133 12.17 -14.51 -6.51
N VAL A 134 11.00 -13.97 -6.13
CA VAL A 134 10.20 -13.10 -7.01
C VAL A 134 10.98 -11.84 -7.35
N ILE A 135 11.58 -11.17 -6.35
CA ILE A 135 12.43 -9.99 -6.55
C ILE A 135 13.53 -10.27 -7.57
N ASN A 136 14.33 -11.32 -7.35
CA ASN A 136 15.42 -11.68 -8.23
C ASN A 136 14.94 -11.99 -9.66
N THR A 137 13.76 -12.61 -9.79
CA THR A 137 13.16 -12.90 -11.09
C THR A 137 12.76 -11.61 -11.82
N LEU A 138 12.11 -10.68 -11.12
CA LEU A 138 11.67 -9.40 -11.69
C LEU A 138 12.85 -8.51 -12.06
N VAL A 139 13.83 -8.34 -11.17
CA VAL A 139 15.07 -7.58 -11.44
C VAL A 139 15.76 -8.11 -12.69
N ASN A 140 15.98 -9.43 -12.77
CA ASN A 140 16.67 -10.01 -13.92
C ASN A 140 15.88 -9.94 -15.22
N LYS A 141 14.56 -10.05 -15.15
CA LYS A 141 13.70 -10.04 -16.34
C LYS A 141 13.58 -8.65 -16.94
N TYR A 142 13.30 -7.65 -16.11
CA TYR A 142 13.06 -6.27 -16.55
C TYR A 142 14.32 -5.39 -16.50
N LYS A 143 15.46 -5.91 -16.01
CA LYS A 143 16.71 -5.15 -15.84
C LYS A 143 16.52 -3.87 -15.02
N LEU A 144 15.69 -3.98 -13.97
CA LEU A 144 15.28 -2.85 -13.14
C LEU A 144 16.48 -2.18 -12.48
N ASP A 145 17.44 -2.96 -12.00
CA ASP A 145 18.70 -2.49 -11.41
C ASP A 145 19.42 -1.48 -12.33
N LYS A 146 19.61 -1.85 -13.60
CA LYS A 146 20.29 -1.01 -14.58
C LYS A 146 19.49 0.24 -14.91
N PHE A 147 18.16 0.10 -15.02
CA PHE A 147 17.28 1.23 -15.29
C PHE A 147 17.30 2.25 -14.15
N ILE A 148 17.13 1.78 -12.90
CA ILE A 148 17.05 2.63 -11.71
C ILE A 148 18.36 3.39 -11.49
N MET A 149 19.50 2.69 -11.62
CA MET A 149 20.82 3.32 -11.47
C MET A 149 21.08 4.43 -12.49
N LYS A 150 20.55 4.27 -13.72
CA LYS A 150 20.74 5.25 -14.80
C LYS A 150 19.73 6.40 -14.75
N ASN A 151 18.51 6.14 -14.28
CA ASN A 151 17.39 7.08 -14.31
C ASN A 151 16.82 7.29 -12.90
N ARG A 152 17.66 7.85 -12.01
CA ARG A 152 17.34 8.00 -10.58
C ARG A 152 16.14 8.93 -10.37
N GLU A 153 16.12 10.11 -11.00
CA GLU A 153 15.01 11.06 -10.89
C GLU A 153 13.71 10.44 -11.40
N ALA A 154 13.72 9.85 -12.61
CA ALA A 154 12.59 9.12 -13.17
C ALA A 154 12.03 8.06 -12.22
N SER A 155 12.91 7.34 -11.52
CA SER A 155 12.54 6.28 -10.59
C SER A 155 11.91 6.85 -9.31
N CYS A 156 12.42 7.96 -8.78
CA CYS A 156 11.80 8.68 -7.66
C CYS A 156 10.42 9.25 -8.05
N GLN A 157 10.29 9.82 -9.25
CA GLN A 157 9.00 10.31 -9.77
C GLN A 157 7.99 9.17 -9.92
N GLN A 158 8.40 8.00 -10.45
CA GLN A 158 7.54 6.81 -10.51
C GLN A 158 7.01 6.41 -9.13
N LEU A 159 7.87 6.35 -8.12
CA LEU A 159 7.45 6.06 -6.74
C LEU A 159 6.52 7.14 -6.19
N TYR A 160 6.85 8.42 -6.39
CA TYR A 160 6.05 9.54 -5.93
C TYR A 160 4.62 9.50 -6.49
N HIS A 161 4.49 9.31 -7.81
CA HIS A 161 3.18 9.20 -8.46
C HIS A 161 2.41 7.94 -8.06
N CYS A 162 3.11 6.81 -7.92
CA CYS A 162 2.50 5.54 -7.52
C CYS A 162 1.98 5.57 -6.07
N ILE A 163 2.83 5.99 -5.13
CA ILE A 163 2.50 6.03 -3.69
C ILE A 163 1.46 7.11 -3.44
N GLY A 164 1.63 8.27 -4.06
CA GLY A 164 0.67 9.36 -3.96
C GLY A 164 -0.66 9.08 -4.66
N ALA A 165 -0.78 8.04 -5.51
CA ALA A 165 -1.91 7.92 -6.44
C ALA A 165 -2.18 9.25 -7.16
N ILE A 166 -1.12 9.83 -7.75
CA ILE A 166 -1.17 11.10 -8.47
C ILE A 166 -1.32 10.79 -9.96
N PRO A 167 -2.34 11.33 -10.63
CA PRO A 167 -2.59 11.04 -12.02
C PRO A 167 -1.45 11.55 -12.92
N VAL A 168 -1.23 10.84 -14.03
CA VAL A 168 -0.27 11.17 -15.08
C VAL A 168 -0.91 11.02 -16.46
N GLN A 169 -0.34 11.69 -17.46
CA GLN A 169 -0.66 11.50 -18.87
C GLN A 169 0.45 10.67 -19.53
N LEU A 170 0.18 10.06 -20.70
CA LEU A 170 1.15 9.19 -21.38
C LEU A 170 2.41 9.93 -21.83
N ASP A 171 2.27 11.18 -22.25
CA ASP A 171 3.34 12.07 -22.70
C ASP A 171 4.07 12.78 -21.55
N THR A 172 3.64 12.57 -20.30
CA THR A 172 4.31 13.12 -19.12
C THR A 172 5.73 12.60 -19.05
N LYS A 173 6.70 13.52 -18.95
CA LYS A 173 8.11 13.20 -18.70
C LYS A 173 8.36 13.14 -17.21
N LEU A 174 8.95 12.04 -16.75
CA LEU A 174 9.24 11.83 -15.33
C LEU A 174 10.67 12.23 -14.95
N ASP A 175 11.42 12.85 -15.85
CA ASP A 175 12.80 13.24 -15.62
C ASP A 175 13.07 14.48 -16.47
N SER A 176 13.77 15.45 -15.87
CA SER A 176 14.11 16.73 -16.50
C SER A 176 15.18 16.56 -17.58
N GLU A 177 16.10 15.61 -17.38
CA GLU A 177 17.24 15.31 -18.27
C GLU A 177 16.92 14.15 -19.23
N CYS A 178 16.04 13.23 -18.83
CA CYS A 178 15.66 12.09 -19.66
C CYS A 178 14.46 12.40 -20.56
N THR A 179 14.53 11.95 -21.81
CA THR A 179 13.43 12.14 -22.80
C THR A 179 12.32 11.10 -22.66
N VAL A 180 12.42 10.22 -21.66
CA VAL A 180 11.55 9.05 -21.50
C VAL A 180 10.21 9.49 -20.89
N THR A 181 9.14 9.17 -21.60
CA THR A 181 7.76 9.46 -21.20
C THR A 181 7.16 8.31 -20.36
N VAL A 182 6.04 8.57 -19.69
CA VAL A 182 5.24 7.52 -19.05
C VAL A 182 4.87 6.41 -20.03
N GLU A 183 4.60 6.75 -21.30
CA GLU A 183 4.35 5.79 -22.37
C GLU A 183 5.55 4.88 -22.63
N ASP A 184 6.76 5.45 -22.73
CA ASP A 184 8.00 4.70 -22.91
C ASP A 184 8.25 3.73 -21.75
N LEU A 185 8.07 4.20 -20.52
CA LEU A 185 8.27 3.38 -19.32
C LEU A 185 7.27 2.23 -19.23
N LYS A 186 6.01 2.47 -19.63
CA LYS A 186 5.00 1.43 -19.74
C LYS A 186 5.38 0.42 -20.82
N ARG A 187 5.76 0.89 -22.01
CA ARG A 187 6.19 0.05 -23.13
C ARG A 187 7.34 -0.84 -22.71
N ASP A 188 8.32 -0.32 -21.99
CA ASP A 188 9.54 -1.05 -21.63
C ASP A 188 9.36 -1.91 -20.36
N GLY A 189 8.18 -1.86 -19.74
CA GLY A 189 7.82 -2.69 -18.58
C GLY A 189 8.39 -2.20 -17.24
N PHE A 190 8.77 -0.92 -17.16
CA PHE A 190 9.29 -0.29 -15.94
C PHE A 190 8.18 0.17 -14.99
N LEU A 191 6.97 0.40 -15.52
CA LEU A 191 5.78 0.70 -14.75
C LEU A 191 4.53 0.06 -15.37
N ILE A 192 3.45 0.00 -14.59
CA ILE A 192 2.13 -0.39 -15.07
C ILE A 192 1.17 0.76 -14.82
N LEU A 193 0.20 0.93 -15.72
CA LEU A 193 -0.81 1.99 -15.64
C LEU A 193 -2.20 1.41 -15.45
N ARG A 194 -2.95 1.98 -14.52
CA ARG A 194 -4.40 1.87 -14.44
C ARG A 194 -5.03 3.08 -15.11
N ASN A 195 -6.07 2.84 -15.91
CA ASN A 195 -6.79 3.88 -16.63
C ASN A 195 -8.15 4.15 -15.94
N PRO A 196 -8.26 5.17 -15.08
CA PRO A 196 -9.53 5.59 -14.49
C PRO A 196 -10.45 6.35 -15.46
N GLY A 197 -9.95 6.87 -16.58
CA GLY A 197 -10.74 7.70 -17.48
C GLY A 197 -9.93 8.29 -18.65
N PRO A 198 -10.58 9.02 -19.58
CA PRO A 198 -9.91 9.54 -20.77
C PRO A 198 -8.65 10.34 -20.43
N ASN A 199 -7.54 10.01 -21.09
CA ASN A 199 -6.24 10.69 -20.97
C ASN A 199 -5.68 10.83 -19.54
N THR A 200 -6.13 10.01 -18.60
CA THR A 200 -5.66 10.05 -17.21
C THR A 200 -5.27 8.64 -16.78
N TYR A 201 -4.09 8.51 -16.17
CA TYR A 201 -3.56 7.23 -15.72
C TYR A 201 -3.01 7.33 -14.31
N PHE A 202 -3.14 6.25 -13.53
CA PHE A 202 -2.39 6.07 -12.29
C PHE A 202 -1.26 5.08 -12.52
N ILE A 203 -0.08 5.38 -11.99
CA ILE A 203 1.00 4.41 -11.91
C ILE A 203 0.65 3.41 -10.80
N GLU A 204 0.53 2.13 -11.15
CA GLU A 204 0.15 1.06 -10.24
C GLU A 204 1.23 -0.02 -10.25
N MET A 205 2.25 0.17 -9.42
CA MET A 205 3.35 -0.78 -9.31
C MET A 205 3.03 -1.87 -8.27
N PRO A 206 3.33 -3.16 -8.57
CA PRO A 206 3.35 -4.19 -7.55
C PRO A 206 4.24 -3.80 -6.37
N PHE A 207 3.93 -4.28 -5.17
CA PHE A 207 4.75 -3.95 -4.00
C PHE A 207 6.21 -4.42 -4.17
N TYR A 208 6.43 -5.52 -4.91
CA TYR A 208 7.76 -5.97 -5.29
C TYR A 208 8.59 -4.88 -6.01
N PHE A 209 7.96 -4.08 -6.87
CA PHE A 209 8.65 -2.98 -7.57
C PHE A 209 9.04 -1.90 -6.58
N ILE A 210 8.15 -1.51 -5.66
CA ILE A 210 8.48 -0.54 -4.59
C ILE A 210 9.70 -1.02 -3.79
N TYR A 211 9.71 -2.30 -3.40
CA TYR A 211 10.84 -2.87 -2.68
C TYR A 211 12.15 -2.83 -3.49
N ILE A 212 12.10 -3.23 -4.77
CA ILE A 212 13.26 -3.22 -5.67
C ILE A 212 13.78 -1.80 -5.89
N TYR A 213 12.89 -0.87 -6.21
CA TYR A 213 13.25 0.53 -6.45
C TYR A 213 13.91 1.12 -5.21
N ASN A 214 13.35 0.87 -4.03
CA ASN A 214 13.93 1.34 -2.79
C ASN A 214 15.35 0.76 -2.53
N ILE A 215 15.59 -0.53 -2.81
CA ILE A 215 16.94 -1.13 -2.68
C ILE A 215 17.96 -0.36 -3.51
N TRP A 216 17.64 -0.07 -4.77
CA TRP A 216 18.59 0.52 -5.71
C TRP A 216 18.69 2.03 -5.61
N LEU A 217 17.59 2.71 -5.21
CA LEU A 217 17.61 4.14 -4.91
C LEU A 217 18.29 4.45 -3.57
N ASN A 218 18.36 3.47 -2.65
CA ASN A 218 18.87 3.64 -1.30
C ASN A 218 18.20 4.84 -0.59
N THR A 219 16.88 4.95 -0.77
CA THR A 219 16.04 6.00 -0.16
C THR A 219 15.78 5.77 1.33
N ILE A 220 16.15 4.58 1.84
CA ILE A 220 15.76 4.06 3.14
C ILE A 220 16.92 3.26 3.78
N PRO A 221 17.08 3.28 5.12
CA PRO A 221 17.94 2.33 5.85
C PRO A 221 17.48 0.86 5.76
N THR A 222 18.42 -0.08 5.73
CA THR A 222 18.19 -1.54 5.55
C THR A 222 17.14 -2.17 6.49
N THR A 223 16.86 -1.54 7.63
CA THR A 223 15.85 -1.93 8.63
C THR A 223 14.43 -2.02 8.06
N ILE A 224 14.04 -1.14 7.14
CA ILE A 224 12.71 -1.19 6.49
C ILE A 224 12.56 -2.42 5.60
N HIS A 225 13.63 -2.89 4.95
CA HIS A 225 13.52 -4.05 4.07
C HIS A 225 12.97 -5.28 4.81
N LYS A 226 13.26 -5.39 6.11
CA LYS A 226 12.67 -6.43 6.96
C LYS A 226 11.20 -6.17 7.23
N MET A 227 10.77 -4.94 7.51
CA MET A 227 9.34 -4.62 7.69
C MET A 227 8.51 -4.84 6.43
N PHE A 228 9.15 -4.86 5.26
CA PHE A 228 8.52 -5.15 3.98
C PHE A 228 8.46 -6.63 3.64
N GLN A 229 9.07 -7.50 4.45
CA GLN A 229 9.02 -8.95 4.27
C GLN A 229 7.70 -9.52 4.82
N PRO A 230 7.08 -10.50 4.12
CA PRO A 230 5.80 -11.08 4.55
C PRO A 230 5.82 -11.74 5.94
N GLU A 231 6.98 -12.14 6.46
CA GLU A 231 7.04 -12.79 7.77
C GLU A 231 7.07 -11.85 8.97
N SER A 232 7.35 -10.56 8.75
CA SER A 232 7.38 -9.55 9.80
C SER A 232 5.99 -9.37 10.41
N GLN A 233 5.86 -9.64 11.71
CA GLN A 233 4.64 -9.33 12.45
C GLN A 233 4.63 -7.84 12.82
N MET A 234 3.50 -7.18 12.60
CA MET A 234 3.31 -5.79 13.00
C MET A 234 2.72 -5.71 14.42
N ALA A 235 3.58 -5.46 15.40
CA ALA A 235 3.19 -5.12 16.77
C ALA A 235 3.29 -3.60 17.02
N TRP A 236 2.92 -3.11 18.21
CA TRP A 236 2.98 -1.68 18.56
C TRP A 236 4.37 -1.07 18.29
N ASP A 237 5.44 -1.74 18.73
CA ASP A 237 6.80 -1.29 18.51
C ASP A 237 7.18 -1.29 17.02
N THR A 238 6.52 -2.12 16.23
CA THR A 238 6.71 -2.23 14.79
C THR A 238 5.92 -1.16 14.04
N TRP A 239 4.77 -0.72 14.57
CA TRP A 239 4.04 0.44 14.07
C TRP A 239 4.83 1.72 14.22
N GLU A 240 5.38 1.96 15.42
CA GLU A 240 6.22 3.12 15.70
C GLU A 240 7.37 3.24 14.71
N LYS A 241 8.06 2.12 14.54
CA LYS A 241 9.13 2.01 13.57
C LYS A 241 8.59 2.18 12.16
N PHE A 242 7.48 1.55 11.76
CA PHE A 242 6.93 1.65 10.42
C PHE A 242 6.63 3.09 10.02
N VAL A 243 5.94 3.86 10.86
CA VAL A 243 5.61 5.26 10.55
C VAL A 243 6.87 6.12 10.44
N ALA A 244 7.83 5.97 11.35
CA ALA A 244 9.11 6.68 11.28
C ALA A 244 9.85 6.38 9.97
N ASN A 245 9.84 5.10 9.60
CA ASN A 245 10.49 4.58 8.42
C ASN A 245 9.80 5.04 7.12
N TYR A 246 8.46 5.06 7.11
CA TYR A 246 7.67 5.60 6.01
C TYR A 246 7.91 7.12 5.84
N GLU A 247 8.03 7.86 6.94
CA GLU A 247 8.36 9.30 6.92
C GLU A 247 9.72 9.54 6.23
N VAL A 248 10.76 8.78 6.62
CA VAL A 248 12.10 8.87 5.99
C VAL A 248 12.02 8.52 4.51
N PHE A 249 11.35 7.42 4.17
CA PHE A 249 11.17 6.97 2.80
C PHE A 249 10.56 8.06 1.91
N ARG A 250 9.41 8.57 2.35
CA ARG A 250 8.65 9.56 1.60
C ARG A 250 9.41 10.88 1.50
N ASN A 251 10.03 11.32 2.59
CA ASN A 251 10.90 12.49 2.59
C ASN A 251 12.04 12.35 1.56
N ASN A 252 12.75 11.23 1.59
CA ASN A 252 13.93 11.04 0.74
C ASN A 252 13.58 10.88 -0.74
N ILE A 253 12.41 10.32 -1.08
CA ILE A 253 11.89 10.41 -2.46
C ILE A 253 11.69 11.87 -2.85
N LEU A 254 11.01 12.66 -2.01
CA LEU A 254 10.65 14.04 -2.32
C LEU A 254 11.86 14.97 -2.41
N VAL A 255 12.91 14.74 -1.61
CA VAL A 255 14.19 15.47 -1.67
C VAL A 255 14.87 15.34 -3.04
N GLU A 256 14.70 14.20 -3.71
CA GLU A 256 15.31 13.95 -5.03
C GLU A 256 14.52 14.60 -6.16
N LEU A 257 13.32 15.14 -5.91
CA LEU A 257 12.47 15.76 -6.93
C LEU A 257 12.74 17.26 -7.05
N GLU A 258 13.08 17.73 -8.24
CA GLU A 258 13.41 19.15 -8.48
C GLU A 258 12.28 20.09 -8.03
N LYS A 259 11.02 19.71 -8.23
CA LYS A 259 9.85 20.50 -7.83
C LYS A 259 9.72 20.77 -6.33
N HIS A 260 10.48 20.08 -5.48
CA HIS A 260 10.47 20.25 -4.02
C HIS A 260 11.79 20.82 -3.48
N LYS A 261 12.69 21.27 -4.36
CA LYS A 261 13.97 21.86 -3.99
C LYS A 261 13.80 23.11 -3.11
N ASP A 262 12.75 23.88 -3.35
CA ASP A 262 12.41 25.10 -2.59
C ASP A 262 11.48 24.83 -1.41
N GLY A 263 11.23 23.56 -1.09
CA GLY A 263 10.40 23.12 0.02
C GLY A 263 9.01 22.62 -0.39
N ILE A 264 8.23 22.29 0.63
CA ILE A 264 6.90 21.69 0.48
C ILE A 264 5.99 22.15 1.63
N SER A 265 4.69 22.26 1.36
CA SER A 265 3.71 22.52 2.42
C SER A 265 3.44 21.26 3.26
N LEU A 266 3.08 21.42 4.53
CA LEU A 266 2.62 20.30 5.36
C LEU A 266 1.34 19.66 4.82
N LYS A 267 0.53 20.38 4.03
CA LYS A 267 -0.65 19.84 3.35
C LYS A 267 -0.28 18.80 2.31
N GLU A 268 0.71 19.11 1.48
CA GLU A 268 1.19 18.17 0.45
C GLU A 268 2.03 17.06 1.08
N PHE A 269 2.82 17.40 2.10
CA PHE A 269 3.64 16.42 2.79
C PHE A 269 2.80 15.47 3.69
N TYR A 270 1.81 15.92 4.43
CA TYR A 270 0.89 15.04 5.16
C TYR A 270 -0.43 14.94 4.41
N ARG A 271 -0.38 14.48 3.16
CA ARG A 271 -1.57 14.41 2.29
C ARG A 271 -2.70 13.65 2.97
N GLY A 272 -3.86 14.29 3.07
CA GLY A 272 -5.05 13.74 3.72
C GLY A 272 -5.10 13.96 5.24
N ALA A 273 -4.10 14.61 5.85
CA ALA A 273 -4.16 14.93 7.26
C ALA A 273 -5.28 15.92 7.59
N ILE A 274 -5.93 15.70 8.71
CA ILE A 274 -6.93 16.58 9.30
C ILE A 274 -6.19 17.58 10.19
N GLY A 275 -6.38 18.87 9.94
CA GLY A 275 -5.79 19.93 10.73
C GLY A 275 -6.29 21.29 10.31
N LYS A 276 -5.92 22.33 11.05
CA LYS A 276 -6.25 23.70 10.67
C LYS A 276 -5.46 24.11 9.43
N VAL A 277 -6.09 24.94 8.59
CA VAL A 277 -5.48 25.47 7.36
C VAL A 277 -4.17 26.20 7.65
N SER A 278 -4.06 26.87 8.80
CA SER A 278 -2.83 27.54 9.25
C SER A 278 -1.64 26.58 9.37
N VAL A 279 -1.85 25.37 9.92
CA VAL A 279 -0.79 24.34 10.07
C VAL A 279 -0.47 23.69 8.74
N LEU A 280 -1.51 23.30 7.99
CA LEU A 280 -1.36 22.64 6.70
C LEU A 280 -0.59 23.51 5.70
N ASN A 281 -0.72 24.83 5.80
CA ASN A 281 -0.01 25.77 4.92
C ASN A 281 1.40 26.13 5.41
N ILE A 282 1.91 25.56 6.50
CA ILE A 282 3.31 25.75 6.88
C ILE A 282 4.20 25.13 5.80
N TRP A 283 5.13 25.92 5.25
CA TRP A 283 6.12 25.46 4.29
C TRP A 283 7.41 25.07 4.99
N VAL A 284 7.95 23.90 4.64
CA VAL A 284 9.17 23.36 5.22
C VAL A 284 10.18 23.01 4.15
N ARG A 285 11.46 23.19 4.49
CA ARG A 285 12.56 22.67 3.70
C ARG A 285 12.67 21.16 3.89
N LEU A 286 12.94 20.45 2.79
CA LEU A 286 13.29 19.04 2.82
C LEU A 286 14.81 18.89 2.77
N GLU A 287 15.32 18.05 3.65
CA GLU A 287 16.71 17.59 3.66
C GLU A 287 16.68 16.07 3.73
N LYS A 288 17.72 15.41 3.21
CA LYS A 288 17.79 13.96 3.27
C LYS A 288 17.82 13.52 4.74
N LEU A 289 16.91 12.61 5.10
CA LEU A 289 16.79 12.09 6.44
C LEU A 289 17.45 10.72 6.55
N GLU A 290 18.09 10.49 7.69
CA GLU A 290 18.53 9.17 8.13
C GLU A 290 17.83 8.81 9.44
N LEU A 291 17.58 7.51 9.67
CA LEU A 291 16.96 7.04 10.90
C LEU A 291 18.08 6.71 11.90
N PHE A 292 18.20 7.49 12.97
CA PHE A 292 19.20 7.30 14.02
C PHE A 292 18.56 7.50 15.39
N MET A 293 19.24 7.00 16.42
CA MET A 293 18.85 7.22 17.81
C MET A 293 19.44 8.52 18.42
N ASP A 294 20.08 9.43 17.63
CA ASP A 294 20.57 10.75 18.13
C ASP A 294 20.97 11.77 17.01
N LEU A 295 20.81 13.11 17.22
CA LEU A 295 20.70 14.31 16.30
C LEU A 295 21.93 14.68 15.41
N ASP A 296 21.84 14.97 14.09
CA ASP A 296 21.30 16.14 13.34
C ASP A 296 20.92 15.76 11.88
N GLY A 297 19.77 16.19 11.33
CA GLY A 297 19.22 15.72 10.02
C GLY A 297 18.44 14.39 10.08
N LEU A 298 17.83 14.10 11.24
CA LEU A 298 17.50 12.75 11.66
C LEU A 298 16.03 12.60 12.10
N VAL A 299 15.50 11.39 11.89
CA VAL A 299 14.25 10.94 12.51
C VAL A 299 14.59 10.09 13.72
N ILE A 300 14.12 10.50 14.90
CA ILE A 300 14.44 9.85 16.17
C ILE A 300 13.22 9.11 16.68
N VAL A 301 13.35 7.81 16.92
CA VAL A 301 12.34 6.99 17.60
C VAL A 301 12.66 7.02 19.09
N ASN A 302 11.73 7.52 19.90
CA ASN A 302 11.93 7.69 21.32
C ASN A 302 11.77 6.36 22.09
N GLY A 303 12.25 6.31 23.32
CA GLY A 303 12.08 5.17 24.21
C GLY A 303 10.62 4.99 24.61
N TYR A 304 10.24 3.75 24.91
CA TYR A 304 8.89 3.42 25.38
C TYR A 304 8.52 4.27 26.60
N SER A 305 7.30 4.83 26.61
CA SER A 305 6.77 5.71 27.66
C SER A 305 7.49 7.06 27.82
N ALA A 306 8.15 7.55 26.78
CA ALA A 306 8.76 8.89 26.83
C ALA A 306 7.71 10.00 27.09
N PRO A 307 8.08 11.06 27.85
CA PRO A 307 7.18 12.17 28.15
C PRO A 307 6.96 13.11 26.95
N PHE A 308 7.70 12.91 25.86
CA PHE A 308 7.68 13.71 24.64
C PHE A 308 7.70 12.76 23.45
N ALA A 309 6.86 13.01 22.44
CA ALA A 309 6.85 12.42 21.09
C ALA A 309 7.38 10.98 20.93
N ASP A 310 6.56 10.07 20.41
CA ASP A 310 7.00 8.71 20.10
C ASP A 310 8.10 8.71 19.01
N VAL A 311 8.00 9.65 18.06
CA VAL A 311 9.04 9.93 17.06
C VAL A 311 9.13 11.45 16.87
N PHE A 312 10.32 12.01 16.65
CA PHE A 312 10.41 13.44 16.32
C PHE A 312 11.51 13.72 15.30
N LEU A 313 11.35 14.85 14.59
CA LEU A 313 12.32 15.37 13.64
C LEU A 313 12.29 16.90 13.62
N LEU A 314 13.42 17.50 13.24
CA LEU A 314 13.57 18.94 13.09
C LEU A 314 13.47 19.32 11.61
N ARG A 315 12.71 20.38 11.30
CA ARG A 315 12.63 20.99 9.97
C ARG A 315 12.87 22.49 10.04
N LYS A 316 13.15 23.11 8.89
CA LYS A 316 13.24 24.57 8.74
C LYS A 316 12.00 25.10 8.05
N ILE A 317 11.34 26.09 8.65
CA ILE A 317 10.22 26.81 8.04
C ILE A 317 10.75 27.74 6.94
N ILE A 318 10.02 27.86 5.85
CA ILE A 318 10.32 28.77 4.74
C ILE A 318 9.29 29.90 4.73
N PRO A 319 9.72 31.17 4.52
CA PRO A 319 11.09 31.63 4.26
C PRO A 319 11.92 31.95 5.53
N GLU A 320 11.33 31.94 6.73
CA GLU A 320 11.95 32.52 7.94
C GLU A 320 13.14 31.72 8.47
N SER A 321 13.40 30.52 7.96
CA SER A 321 14.46 29.59 8.40
C SER A 321 14.41 29.27 9.91
N ARG A 322 13.23 29.40 10.51
CA ARG A 322 12.97 29.05 11.91
C ARG A 322 12.87 27.54 12.07
N ASN A 323 13.26 27.06 13.25
CA ASN A 323 13.13 25.65 13.60
C ASN A 323 11.66 25.28 13.82
N LEU A 324 11.22 24.21 13.17
CA LEU A 324 9.95 23.54 13.40
C LEU A 324 10.23 22.13 13.90
N LEU A 325 9.81 21.82 15.11
CA LEU A 325 9.89 20.48 15.66
C LEU A 325 8.62 19.73 15.30
N ILE A 326 8.75 18.68 14.50
CA ILE A 326 7.63 17.79 14.19
C ILE A 326 7.67 16.63 15.17
N ALA A 327 6.62 16.50 15.97
CA ALA A 327 6.48 15.51 17.02
C ALA A 327 5.37 14.52 16.66
N PHE A 328 5.73 13.28 16.37
CA PHE A 328 4.77 12.22 16.09
C PHE A 328 4.23 11.63 17.38
N GLN A 329 2.93 11.45 17.40
CA GLN A 329 2.20 10.75 18.44
C GLN A 329 1.49 9.58 17.79
N GLN A 330 2.01 8.38 18.02
CA GLN A 330 1.55 7.14 17.43
C GLN A 330 0.61 6.46 18.40
N LYS A 331 -0.58 6.12 17.93
CA LYS A 331 -1.71 5.74 18.77
C LYS A 331 -2.44 4.55 18.16
N TRP A 332 -1.87 3.37 18.39
CA TRP A 332 -2.41 2.08 17.99
C TRP A 332 -3.35 1.49 19.04
N TYR A 333 -4.57 1.15 18.63
CA TYR A 333 -5.54 0.52 19.50
C TYR A 333 -6.24 -0.64 18.81
N ILE A 334 -6.51 -1.70 19.56
CA ILE A 334 -7.25 -2.89 19.13
C ILE A 334 -8.75 -2.74 19.46
N THR A 335 -9.24 -1.52 19.62
CA THR A 335 -10.62 -1.26 20.08
C THR A 335 -11.36 -0.42 19.05
N SER A 336 -12.68 -0.63 18.92
CA SER A 336 -13.57 0.15 18.05
C SER A 336 -13.87 1.59 18.50
N GLN A 337 -13.24 2.06 19.58
CA GLN A 337 -13.38 3.44 20.04
C GLN A 337 -12.84 4.43 19.01
N LYS A 338 -13.46 5.61 18.91
CA LYS A 338 -12.99 6.69 18.05
C LYS A 338 -11.94 7.54 18.76
N PHE A 339 -11.00 8.10 18.02
CA PHE A 339 -10.06 9.11 18.53
C PHE A 339 -10.74 10.48 18.54
N THR A 340 -10.64 11.23 19.63
CA THR A 340 -11.40 12.46 19.86
C THR A 340 -10.53 13.72 19.88
N ILE A 341 -11.17 14.90 19.91
CA ILE A 341 -10.48 16.18 20.14
C ILE A 341 -9.74 16.20 21.47
N ASP A 342 -10.36 15.68 22.54
CA ASP A 342 -9.74 15.65 23.88
C ASP A 342 -8.47 14.78 23.90
N ASP A 343 -8.50 13.65 23.18
CA ASP A 343 -7.31 12.82 22.99
C ASP A 343 -6.20 13.61 22.27
N ALA A 344 -6.54 14.33 21.20
CA ALA A 344 -5.59 15.15 20.46
C ALA A 344 -4.99 16.28 21.33
N VAL A 345 -5.84 16.99 22.08
CA VAL A 345 -5.43 18.06 23.02
C VAL A 345 -4.48 17.50 24.07
N LYS A 346 -4.77 16.32 24.63
CA LYS A 346 -3.90 15.65 25.60
C LYS A 346 -2.52 15.37 25.01
N GLU A 347 -2.45 14.78 23.82
CA GLU A 347 -1.16 14.46 23.19
C GLU A 347 -0.37 15.71 22.78
N CYS A 348 -1.04 16.76 22.29
CA CYS A 348 -0.42 18.05 22.02
C CYS A 348 0.11 18.71 23.31
N ASN A 349 -0.65 18.66 24.40
CA ASN A 349 -0.24 19.24 25.69
C ASN A 349 0.96 18.50 26.28
N LYS A 350 1.09 17.18 26.11
CA LYS A 350 2.31 16.47 26.50
C LYS A 350 3.53 17.03 25.78
N ASN A 351 3.46 17.16 24.46
CA ASN A 351 4.56 17.69 23.67
C ASN A 351 4.90 19.15 24.03
N LYS A 352 3.89 20.01 24.20
CA LYS A 352 4.09 21.43 24.59
C LYS A 352 4.67 21.60 25.99
N ASN A 353 4.43 20.65 26.91
CA ASN A 353 4.90 20.74 28.29
C ASN A 353 6.19 19.93 28.56
N ALA A 354 6.72 19.22 27.57
CA ALA A 354 7.87 18.33 27.73
C ALA A 354 9.12 19.01 28.29
N TYR A 355 9.30 20.32 28.02
CA TYR A 355 10.40 21.11 28.55
C TYR A 355 10.47 21.07 30.09
N LYS A 356 9.33 20.91 30.78
CA LYS A 356 9.27 20.86 32.24
C LYS A 356 10.00 19.64 32.82
N ASP A 357 10.12 18.58 32.04
CA ASP A 357 10.75 17.33 32.45
C ASP A 357 12.23 17.25 32.04
N VAL A 358 12.71 18.21 31.25
CA VAL A 358 14.10 18.27 30.79
C VAL A 358 14.99 18.87 31.86
N LYS A 359 16.08 18.17 32.22
CA LYS A 359 17.07 18.65 33.20
C LYS A 359 18.14 19.56 32.60
N ASP A 360 18.49 19.35 31.33
CA ASP A 360 19.46 20.17 30.61
C ASP A 360 18.87 21.55 30.26
N ASP A 361 19.52 22.63 30.68
CA ASP A 361 18.97 23.98 30.54
C ASP A 361 18.93 24.46 29.08
N ASN A 362 19.87 24.02 28.24
CA ASN A 362 19.89 24.39 26.82
C ASN A 362 18.75 23.70 26.06
N LEU A 363 18.55 22.41 26.30
CA LEU A 363 17.46 21.64 25.71
C LEU A 363 16.10 22.11 26.24
N ARG A 364 16.00 22.45 27.54
CA ARG A 364 14.78 23.02 28.12
C ARG A 364 14.42 24.32 27.40
N LYS A 365 15.37 25.25 27.29
CA LYS A 365 15.17 26.52 26.59
C LYS A 365 14.80 26.32 25.12
N PHE A 366 15.47 25.37 24.45
CA PHE A 366 15.13 25.02 23.07
C PHE A 366 13.68 24.55 22.94
N LEU A 367 13.21 23.63 23.79
CA LEU A 367 11.84 23.13 23.75
C LEU A 367 10.80 24.16 24.17
N GLU A 368 11.13 25.07 25.10
CA GLU A 368 10.29 26.20 25.48
C GLU A 368 10.05 27.18 24.31
N GLU A 369 11.08 27.40 23.49
CA GLU A 369 11.05 28.34 22.37
C GLU A 369 10.65 27.67 21.03
N ALA A 370 10.63 26.34 20.96
CA ALA A 370 10.38 25.60 19.74
C ALA A 370 8.93 25.75 19.26
N HIS A 371 8.75 25.97 17.96
CA HIS A 371 7.45 25.75 17.32
C HIS A 371 7.27 24.24 17.12
N ILE A 372 6.35 23.63 17.89
CA ILE A 372 6.11 22.18 17.85
C ILE A 372 4.80 21.88 17.15
N VAL A 373 4.86 21.19 16.00
CA VAL A 373 3.69 20.60 15.35
C VAL A 373 3.58 19.14 15.74
N THR A 374 2.45 18.76 16.34
CA THR A 374 2.15 17.38 16.68
C THR A 374 1.39 16.70 15.55
N VAL A 375 1.96 15.63 14.99
CA VAL A 375 1.29 14.79 13.99
C VAL A 375 0.87 13.49 14.65
N ILE A 376 -0.44 13.27 14.74
CA ILE A 376 -1.02 12.11 15.41
C ILE A 376 -1.33 11.05 14.35
N PHE A 377 -0.71 9.88 14.48
CA PHE A 377 -1.01 8.70 13.68
C PHE A 377 -1.86 7.75 14.52
N THR A 378 -3.10 7.47 14.11
CA THR A 378 -3.98 6.59 14.89
C THR A 378 -4.67 5.53 14.05
N SER A 379 -4.71 4.29 14.56
CA SER A 379 -5.45 3.19 13.96
C SER A 379 -6.97 3.29 14.17
N ARG A 380 -7.44 4.29 14.94
CA ARG A 380 -8.86 4.56 15.18
C ARG A 380 -9.42 5.54 14.14
N PRO A 381 -10.72 5.45 13.81
CA PRO A 381 -11.42 6.54 13.13
C PRO A 381 -11.41 7.82 13.97
N PHE A 382 -11.40 8.98 13.33
CA PHE A 382 -11.40 10.27 14.04
C PHE A 382 -12.82 10.81 14.19
N LYS A 383 -13.15 11.37 15.36
CA LYS A 383 -14.41 12.07 15.61
C LYS A 383 -14.15 13.44 16.22
N GLY A 384 -14.38 14.47 15.43
CA GLY A 384 -14.27 15.86 15.88
C GLY A 384 -14.37 16.84 14.74
N ASN A 385 -14.66 18.10 15.05
CA ASN A 385 -14.56 19.19 14.09
C ASN A 385 -13.10 19.64 14.00
N PRO A 386 -12.47 19.67 12.81
CA PRO A 386 -11.08 20.12 12.65
C PRO A 386 -10.81 21.53 13.21
N LYS A 387 -11.84 22.39 13.30
CA LYS A 387 -11.73 23.73 13.88
C LYS A 387 -11.42 23.72 15.39
N ASP A 388 -11.78 22.64 16.08
CA ASP A 388 -11.61 22.50 17.53
C ASP A 388 -10.25 21.87 17.88
N LEU A 389 -9.45 21.46 16.88
CA LEU A 389 -8.11 20.95 17.10
C LEU A 389 -7.16 22.04 17.62
N PRO A 390 -6.10 21.66 18.35
CA PRO A 390 -5.01 22.59 18.66
C PRO A 390 -4.42 23.21 17.40
N ASP A 391 -3.94 24.46 17.52
CA ASP A 391 -3.39 25.23 16.39
C ASP A 391 -2.11 24.66 15.78
N ASP A 392 -1.51 23.62 16.38
CA ASP A 392 -0.29 22.96 15.90
C ASP A 392 -0.48 21.44 15.82
N CYS A 393 -1.68 20.99 15.42
CA CYS A 393 -2.04 19.58 15.38
C CYS A 393 -2.47 19.14 13.98
N LEU A 394 -1.92 18.01 13.54
CA LEU A 394 -2.35 17.24 12.38
C LEU A 394 -2.75 15.84 12.83
N ILE A 395 -3.81 15.27 12.23
CA ILE A 395 -4.28 13.91 12.50
C ILE A 395 -4.31 13.13 11.19
N ILE A 396 -3.67 11.97 11.21
CA ILE A 396 -3.77 10.93 10.19
C ILE A 396 -4.42 9.73 10.87
N SER A 397 -5.73 9.58 10.64
CA SER A 397 -6.54 8.48 11.17
C SER A 397 -6.65 7.35 10.15
N LYS A 398 -7.19 6.22 10.60
CA LYS A 398 -7.55 5.06 9.77
C LYS A 398 -8.22 5.42 8.45
N GLU A 399 -9.14 6.40 8.46
CA GLU A 399 -9.90 6.83 7.28
C GLU A 399 -9.02 7.49 6.21
N ASN A 400 -7.90 8.08 6.60
CA ASN A 400 -7.03 8.86 5.70
C ASN A 400 -5.73 8.12 5.35
N PHE A 401 -5.56 6.87 5.81
CA PHE A 401 -4.36 6.08 5.54
C PHE A 401 -4.10 5.87 4.06
N ASN A 402 -5.15 5.66 3.25
CA ASN A 402 -5.01 5.55 1.80
C ASN A 402 -4.41 6.82 1.17
N GLN A 403 -4.76 8.00 1.68
CA GLN A 403 -4.29 9.28 1.15
C GLN A 403 -2.84 9.59 1.57
N TYR A 404 -2.47 9.26 2.81
CA TYR A 404 -1.14 9.51 3.33
C TYR A 404 -0.14 8.43 2.94
N PHE A 405 -0.42 7.16 3.28
CA PHE A 405 0.48 6.04 3.03
C PHE A 405 0.47 5.59 1.56
N GLY A 406 -0.62 5.87 0.84
CA GLY A 406 -0.88 5.34 -0.49
C GLY A 406 -1.59 3.99 -0.45
N PRO A 407 -2.31 3.61 -1.52
CA PRO A 407 -3.17 2.42 -1.54
C PRO A 407 -2.39 1.12 -1.29
N LEU A 408 -1.16 1.02 -1.80
CA LEU A 408 -0.32 -0.18 -1.64
C LEU A 408 0.13 -0.40 -0.20
N PHE A 409 0.59 0.66 0.47
CA PHE A 409 0.98 0.57 1.86
C PHE A 409 -0.24 0.41 2.75
N ALA A 410 -1.31 1.17 2.51
CA ALA A 410 -2.55 1.04 3.27
C ALA A 410 -3.17 -0.36 3.14
N LEU A 411 -3.07 -1.03 1.99
CA LEU A 411 -3.50 -2.43 1.86
C LEU A 411 -2.69 -3.37 2.76
N ARG A 412 -1.36 -3.23 2.80
CA ARG A 412 -0.50 -3.99 3.72
C ARG A 412 -0.83 -3.71 5.17
N LEU A 413 -0.96 -2.42 5.51
CA LEU A 413 -1.43 -2.02 6.82
C LEU A 413 -2.84 -2.58 7.08
N THR A 414 -3.68 -2.85 6.07
CA THR A 414 -4.99 -3.46 6.31
C THR A 414 -4.87 -4.89 6.80
N PHE A 415 -3.96 -5.69 6.23
CA PHE A 415 -3.71 -7.03 6.74
C PHE A 415 -3.16 -7.04 8.17
N ASP A 416 -2.31 -6.07 8.51
CA ASP A 416 -1.51 -6.08 9.75
C ASP A 416 -2.00 -5.13 10.87
N ILE A 417 -2.68 -4.04 10.52
CA ILE A 417 -2.99 -2.87 11.38
C ILE A 417 -4.48 -2.47 11.34
N ILE A 418 -5.08 -2.43 10.15
CA ILE A 418 -6.34 -1.72 9.86
C ILE A 418 -7.53 -2.66 9.75
N ASN A 419 -7.39 -3.97 9.97
CA ASN A 419 -8.59 -4.79 10.00
C ASN A 419 -9.49 -4.34 11.15
N ASP A 420 -10.68 -3.81 10.81
CA ASP A 420 -11.85 -4.12 11.62
C ASP A 420 -11.84 -5.64 11.74
N LEU A 421 -11.53 -6.14 12.95
CA LEU A 421 -11.25 -7.54 13.28
C LEU A 421 -11.54 -8.50 12.11
N ASN A 422 -10.52 -8.91 11.35
CA ASN A 422 -10.76 -9.87 10.29
C ASN A 422 -11.01 -11.24 10.91
N ILE A 423 -12.26 -11.71 10.85
CA ILE A 423 -12.70 -12.93 11.52
C ILE A 423 -11.94 -14.16 10.97
N ASN A 424 -11.47 -14.10 9.72
CA ASN A 424 -10.73 -15.20 9.10
C ASN A 424 -9.26 -15.29 9.55
N SER A 425 -8.68 -14.21 10.11
CA SER A 425 -7.27 -14.21 10.54
C SER A 425 -7.04 -13.92 12.02
N ALA A 426 -7.99 -13.28 12.71
CA ALA A 426 -7.82 -12.84 14.09
C ALA A 426 -7.59 -14.00 15.06
N GLU A 427 -6.81 -13.82 16.12
CA GLU A 427 -6.70 -14.81 17.20
C GLU A 427 -7.91 -14.72 18.16
N PRO A 428 -8.24 -15.78 18.93
CA PRO A 428 -9.39 -15.76 19.83
C PRO A 428 -9.40 -14.58 20.81
N ASN A 429 -8.23 -14.21 21.35
CA ASN A 429 -8.08 -13.06 22.23
C ASN A 429 -8.42 -11.73 21.53
N GLN A 430 -8.06 -11.58 20.26
CA GLN A 430 -8.41 -10.39 19.47
C GLN A 430 -9.92 -10.33 19.24
N ILE A 431 -10.54 -11.47 18.92
CA ILE A 431 -12.00 -11.58 18.75
C ILE A 431 -12.72 -11.15 20.05
N ALA A 432 -12.29 -11.69 21.19
CA ALA A 432 -12.89 -11.39 22.49
C ALA A 432 -12.70 -9.93 22.93
N ASN A 433 -11.58 -9.31 22.56
CA ASN A 433 -11.31 -7.91 22.89
C ASN A 433 -12.12 -6.92 22.05
N VAL A 434 -12.41 -7.27 20.80
CA VAL A 434 -13.12 -6.38 19.87
C VAL A 434 -14.64 -6.57 19.95
N ILE A 435 -15.12 -7.82 19.99
CA ILE A 435 -16.54 -8.13 20.00
C ILE A 435 -17.01 -8.32 21.44
N LYS A 436 -17.72 -7.31 21.96
CA LYS A 436 -18.30 -7.37 23.30
C LYS A 436 -19.31 -8.50 23.37
N GLY A 437 -19.13 -9.41 24.33
CA GLY A 437 -19.95 -10.61 24.51
C GLY A 437 -19.41 -11.86 23.82
N ALA A 438 -18.40 -11.74 22.93
CA ALA A 438 -17.69 -12.88 22.38
C ALA A 438 -16.58 -13.36 23.32
N GLU A 439 -16.98 -13.85 24.51
CA GLU A 439 -16.05 -14.40 25.51
C GLU A 439 -15.23 -15.58 24.96
N GLU A 440 -14.35 -16.17 25.78
CA GLU A 440 -13.40 -17.22 25.36
C GLU A 440 -14.06 -18.36 24.58
N VAL A 441 -15.24 -18.83 25.00
CA VAL A 441 -15.94 -19.94 24.34
C VAL A 441 -16.39 -19.57 22.93
N ILE A 442 -17.02 -18.40 22.77
CA ILE A 442 -17.54 -17.93 21.47
C ILE A 442 -16.39 -17.56 20.56
N SER A 443 -15.38 -16.83 21.07
CA SER A 443 -14.22 -16.43 20.27
C SER A 443 -13.41 -17.64 19.78
N LYS A 444 -13.24 -18.69 20.59
CA LYS A 444 -12.63 -19.95 20.17
C LYS A 444 -13.50 -20.68 19.15
N ALA A 445 -14.82 -20.74 19.33
CA ALA A 445 -15.71 -21.38 18.37
C ALA A 445 -15.72 -20.65 17.02
N ILE A 446 -15.75 -19.32 17.01
CA ILE A 446 -15.55 -18.52 15.80
C ILE A 446 -14.18 -18.83 15.19
N TYR A 447 -13.14 -18.96 16.00
CA TYR A 447 -11.80 -19.28 15.52
C TYR A 447 -11.74 -20.64 14.79
N GLU A 448 -12.29 -21.69 15.38
CA GLU A 448 -12.18 -23.08 14.88
C GLU A 448 -13.06 -23.38 13.65
N ASN A 449 -14.09 -22.57 13.40
CA ASN A 449 -15.08 -22.82 12.34
C ASN A 449 -14.85 -22.02 11.04
N ARG A 450 -13.74 -21.30 10.97
CA ARG A 450 -13.28 -20.59 9.77
C ARG A 450 -13.11 -21.50 8.55
N PRO A 451 -13.08 -20.90 7.34
CA PRO A 451 -13.29 -19.47 7.07
C PRO A 451 -14.77 -19.10 6.85
N TYR A 452 -15.06 -17.80 6.82
CA TYR A 452 -16.39 -17.21 6.65
C TYR A 452 -16.40 -16.12 5.58
N LYS A 453 -17.54 -15.96 4.91
CA LYS A 453 -17.82 -14.91 3.93
C LYS A 453 -18.57 -13.73 4.53
N SER A 454 -19.31 -13.94 5.60
CA SER A 454 -20.18 -12.92 6.20
C SER A 454 -20.48 -13.21 7.66
N ALA A 455 -21.07 -12.23 8.35
CA ALA A 455 -21.59 -12.37 9.70
C ALA A 455 -22.64 -13.48 9.81
N THR A 456 -23.53 -13.59 8.81
CA THR A 456 -24.55 -14.65 8.76
C THR A 456 -23.90 -16.03 8.76
N GLU A 457 -22.84 -16.24 7.95
CA GLU A 457 -22.14 -17.54 7.90
C GLU A 457 -21.41 -17.85 9.21
N VAL A 458 -20.90 -16.83 9.93
CA VAL A 458 -20.35 -17.02 11.29
C VAL A 458 -21.41 -17.60 12.21
N ILE A 459 -22.59 -16.97 12.26
CA ILE A 459 -23.68 -17.39 13.14
C ILE A 459 -24.11 -18.82 12.79
N GLU A 460 -24.34 -19.12 11.52
CA GLU A 460 -24.79 -20.44 11.06
C GLU A 460 -23.80 -21.56 11.44
N LYS A 461 -22.51 -21.41 11.09
CA LYS A 461 -21.49 -22.44 11.34
C LYS A 461 -21.20 -22.64 12.82
N VAL A 462 -21.19 -21.56 13.61
CA VAL A 462 -20.92 -21.67 15.05
C VAL A 462 -22.12 -22.31 15.75
N VAL A 463 -23.35 -21.94 15.38
CA VAL A 463 -24.58 -22.53 15.93
C VAL A 463 -24.74 -24.00 15.58
N GLU A 464 -24.37 -24.41 14.36
CA GLU A 464 -24.44 -25.81 13.93
C GLU A 464 -23.64 -26.73 14.87
N LYS A 465 -22.51 -26.24 15.40
CA LYS A 465 -21.67 -26.99 16.34
C LYS A 465 -21.91 -26.66 17.81
N ASN A 466 -22.52 -25.51 18.11
CA ASN A 466 -22.81 -25.02 19.46
C ASN A 466 -24.20 -24.39 19.52
N SER A 467 -25.25 -25.21 19.54
CA SER A 467 -26.65 -24.76 19.43
C SER A 467 -27.09 -23.81 20.53
N THR A 468 -26.44 -23.85 21.69
CA THR A 468 -26.70 -22.98 22.86
C THR A 468 -26.23 -21.54 22.67
N CYS A 469 -25.39 -21.25 21.67
CA CYS A 469 -24.83 -19.92 21.45
C CYS A 469 -25.68 -19.02 20.53
N ARG A 470 -26.81 -19.51 19.99
CA ARG A 470 -27.59 -18.76 18.97
C ARG A 470 -28.04 -17.38 19.45
N SER A 471 -28.65 -17.26 20.62
CA SER A 471 -29.12 -15.97 21.14
C SER A 471 -27.96 -14.97 21.31
N TYR A 472 -26.84 -15.44 21.87
CA TYR A 472 -25.64 -14.62 22.06
C TYR A 472 -25.01 -14.14 20.75
N LEU A 473 -24.98 -15.00 19.73
CA LEU A 473 -24.45 -14.67 18.41
C LEU A 473 -25.34 -13.66 17.67
N GLU A 474 -26.65 -13.75 17.85
CA GLU A 474 -27.59 -12.75 17.33
C GLU A 474 -27.44 -11.40 18.05
N ASP A 475 -27.22 -11.40 19.37
CA ASP A 475 -26.99 -10.17 20.15
C ASP A 475 -25.73 -9.41 19.69
N ILE A 476 -24.73 -10.11 19.15
CA ILE A 476 -23.50 -9.51 18.64
C ILE A 476 -23.46 -9.35 17.11
N ARG A 477 -24.57 -9.64 16.40
CA ARG A 477 -24.63 -9.62 14.93
C ARG A 477 -24.12 -8.32 14.33
N THR A 478 -24.58 -7.17 14.82
CA THR A 478 -24.15 -5.86 14.31
C THR A 478 -22.64 -5.63 14.48
N GLN A 479 -22.01 -6.20 15.52
CA GLN A 479 -20.55 -6.13 15.68
C GLN A 479 -19.84 -7.02 14.66
N LEU A 480 -20.39 -8.21 14.38
CA LEU A 480 -19.89 -9.10 13.33
C LEU A 480 -20.04 -8.48 11.93
N GLU A 481 -21.15 -7.81 11.65
CA GLU A 481 -21.38 -7.11 10.37
C GLU A 481 -20.36 -5.98 10.11
N ASN A 482 -19.79 -5.42 11.18
CA ASN A 482 -18.72 -4.42 11.09
C ASN A 482 -17.32 -5.04 10.95
N CYS A 483 -17.18 -6.36 10.95
CA CYS A 483 -15.89 -7.05 10.82
C CYS A 483 -15.50 -7.27 9.34
N SER A 484 -14.20 -7.44 9.10
CA SER A 484 -13.70 -7.82 7.78
C SER A 484 -13.79 -9.34 7.56
N TYR A 485 -14.16 -9.73 6.33
CA TYR A 485 -14.24 -11.12 5.86
C TYR A 485 -13.26 -11.40 4.71
N THR A 486 -12.28 -10.52 4.51
CA THR A 486 -11.21 -10.70 3.52
C THR A 486 -10.56 -12.09 3.65
N PRO A 487 -10.33 -12.82 2.54
CA PRO A 487 -10.43 -12.38 1.15
C PRO A 487 -11.81 -12.59 0.50
N TYR A 488 -12.81 -13.14 1.20
CA TYR A 488 -14.10 -13.43 0.58
C TYR A 488 -14.87 -12.17 0.16
N SER A 489 -14.69 -11.06 0.88
CA SER A 489 -15.21 -9.75 0.49
C SER A 489 -14.78 -9.32 -0.92
N PHE A 490 -13.62 -9.76 -1.41
CA PHE A 490 -13.17 -9.48 -2.78
C PHE A 490 -13.85 -10.35 -3.84
N LEU A 491 -14.41 -11.51 -3.47
CA LEU A 491 -15.08 -12.39 -4.43
C LEU A 491 -16.47 -11.89 -4.82
N ASP A 492 -17.11 -11.14 -3.91
CA ASP A 492 -18.48 -10.65 -4.05
C ASP A 492 -18.58 -9.26 -4.70
N ASN A 493 -17.46 -8.51 -4.81
CA ASN A 493 -17.41 -7.20 -5.45
C ASN A 493 -16.97 -7.32 -6.92
N GLU A 494 -17.83 -6.89 -7.87
CA GLU A 494 -17.51 -6.92 -9.32
C GLU A 494 -16.64 -5.73 -9.80
N GLN A 495 -16.35 -4.75 -8.95
CA GLN A 495 -15.53 -3.57 -9.28
C GLN A 495 -14.16 -3.60 -8.59
N ASP A 496 -13.36 -4.64 -8.85
CA ASP A 496 -11.96 -4.67 -8.42
C ASP A 496 -11.07 -3.91 -9.43
N SER A 497 -11.13 -2.57 -9.35
CA SER A 497 -9.96 -1.71 -9.63
C SER A 497 -9.82 -0.85 -8.40
N MET A 498 -8.65 -0.81 -7.75
CA MET A 498 -8.36 -0.13 -6.47
C MET A 498 -9.23 1.11 -6.14
N ILE A 499 -10.45 0.90 -5.67
CA ILE A 499 -11.39 1.91 -5.20
C ILE A 499 -12.16 1.24 -4.06
N LEU A 500 -11.89 1.68 -2.84
CA LEU A 500 -12.81 1.53 -1.72
C LEU A 500 -13.10 2.96 -1.22
N ASP A 501 -14.37 3.30 -1.34
CA ASP A 501 -15.11 4.53 -0.97
C ASP A 501 -14.75 5.85 -1.67
N ASP A 502 -15.49 6.15 -2.74
CA ASP A 502 -15.71 7.50 -3.26
C ASP A 502 -16.59 8.30 -2.29
N ASN A 503 -15.97 9.00 -1.35
CA ASN A 503 -16.48 10.29 -0.87
C ASN A 503 -15.73 11.40 -1.61
N VAL A 504 -15.99 11.53 -2.91
CA VAL A 504 -15.70 12.76 -3.63
C VAL A 504 -16.78 13.76 -3.21
N ILE A 505 -16.44 14.62 -2.25
CA ILE A 505 -17.18 15.86 -2.04
C ILE A 505 -17.03 16.66 -3.34
N GLU A 506 -18.12 16.76 -4.10
CA GLU A 506 -18.24 17.72 -5.20
C GLU A 506 -17.87 19.11 -4.65
N MET A 507 -16.70 19.61 -5.07
CA MET A 507 -16.43 21.04 -4.97
C MET A 507 -17.09 21.69 -6.18
N ASP A 508 -18.25 22.31 -5.94
CA ASP A 508 -18.84 23.29 -6.84
C ASP A 508 -17.81 24.39 -7.14
N VAL A 509 -17.20 24.32 -8.32
CA VAL A 509 -16.45 25.43 -8.89
C VAL A 509 -17.46 26.31 -9.61
N ASN A 510 -18.09 27.23 -8.87
CA ASN A 510 -18.75 28.38 -9.47
C ASN A 510 -17.68 29.31 -10.05
N LEU A 511 -17.39 29.15 -11.33
CA LEU A 511 -16.77 30.19 -12.14
C LEU A 511 -17.85 31.22 -12.46
N GLN A 512 -17.84 32.33 -11.72
CA GLN A 512 -18.33 33.60 -12.25
C GLN A 512 -17.16 34.28 -12.93
N ASP A 513 -17.17 34.29 -14.26
CA ASP A 513 -17.02 35.47 -15.12
C ASP A 513 -17.71 35.20 -16.46
#